data_AF-H5U375-F1
#
_entry.id   AF-H5U375-F1
#
_cell.length_a   1.000
_cell.length_b   1.000
_cell.length_c   1.000
_cell.angle_alpha   90.00
_cell.angle_beta   90.00
_cell.angle_gamma   90.00
#
_symmetry.space_group_name_H-M   'P 1'
#
loop_
_entity.id
_entity.type
_entity.pdbx_description
1 polymer ?
#
loop_
_entity_poly.entity_id
_entity_poly.type
_entity_poly.pdbx_seq_one_letter_code
_entity_poly.pdbx_strand_id
1 'polypeptide(L)'
;MTLTVGDVIDLPVIRAGLPDVLSTAGAERTVRWMHVSDLGDLGHLLEGGELVLTTGEALRRDPRRYLENLARAGALGVIAEFDDSFPIPPEIGPVAVELGLTAVVLRREIKFVEVTEQVHRTLVAEQYAAVEFAHRTHETFTQLTMRRASPAEITNSVAALLDSPVVLENLQHHAVASAGASAASLLHDWERRSRLHASDVASNDLPGQALWTIVDVGRGDDHWARLIVPESQADQQRTAMVLERAAQALVMHRMAERGRLDIERQAQAGLVDDVLQERIRDEGEVAARAFALGLRESNEYVPISVRVPGWPASDDPIATRRRTAQLLDVVVRVVGAQGHSALFSARDAGEVLVVLALTTPRGRSRQHALDALAAATRRDVERTVGHAGAVLGLGAPGRQVMSTIHTLLQASQVAEVAGGMPTSERVVFGVQDIGIRGLISLLRDDPRLQRFAESELRDLVLDDINNGGDLLDVLRGYLQHVGNKSALASHLHMSRPSLYAKLSRIEQILGVDLSDGESVTSLHVALLILDGRSQGVAST
;
A
#
# COMPACT_ATOMS: atom_id res chain seq x y z
N MET A 1 37.05 1.23 9.51
CA MET A 1 38.16 1.37 8.54
C MET A 1 38.84 0.02 8.52
N THR A 2 39.19 -0.48 7.34
CA THR A 2 39.89 -1.75 7.18
C THR A 2 41.39 -1.48 7.15
N LEU A 3 42.19 -2.26 7.88
CA LEU A 3 43.64 -2.08 7.95
C LEU A 3 44.32 -2.38 6.60
N THR A 4 44.95 -1.38 5.98
CA THR A 4 45.68 -1.54 4.70
C THR A 4 47.16 -1.87 4.91
N VAL A 5 47.85 -2.32 3.86
CA VAL A 5 49.30 -2.53 3.91
C VAL A 5 50.03 -1.21 4.22
N GLY A 6 49.56 -0.10 3.65
CA GLY A 6 50.06 1.25 3.98
C GLY A 6 49.95 1.58 5.47
N ASP A 7 48.78 1.31 6.08
CA ASP A 7 48.58 1.53 7.51
C ASP A 7 49.54 0.69 8.36
N VAL A 8 49.85 -0.55 7.94
CA VAL A 8 50.82 -1.41 8.62
C VAL A 8 52.23 -0.83 8.56
N ILE A 9 52.64 -0.30 7.41
CA ILE A 9 53.96 0.36 7.24
C ILE A 9 54.09 1.60 8.13
N ASP A 10 52.98 2.30 8.37
CA ASP A 10 52.92 3.48 9.22
C ASP A 10 52.85 3.18 10.72
N LEU A 11 52.73 1.92 11.12
CA LEU A 11 52.72 1.55 12.54
C LEU A 11 54.02 1.99 13.24
N PRO A 12 53.94 2.54 14.46
CA PRO A 12 55.12 2.97 15.21
C PRO A 12 56.20 1.89 15.36
N VAL A 13 55.79 0.63 15.52
CA VAL A 13 56.70 -0.53 15.64
C VAL A 13 57.45 -0.82 14.34
N ILE A 14 56.81 -0.65 13.17
CA ILE A 14 57.47 -0.78 11.86
C ILE A 14 58.38 0.43 11.61
N ARG A 15 57.91 1.64 11.90
CA ARG A 15 58.70 2.87 11.76
C ARG A 15 59.96 2.86 12.62
N ALA A 16 59.95 2.22 13.79
CA ALA A 16 61.12 2.02 14.64
C ALA A 16 62.22 1.15 13.98
N GLY A 17 61.85 0.30 13.01
CA GLY A 17 62.75 -0.50 12.18
C GLY A 17 63.42 0.26 11.04
N LEU A 18 63.17 1.57 10.89
CA LEU A 18 63.66 2.42 9.79
C LEU A 18 63.33 1.80 8.41
N PRO A 19 62.04 1.75 8.03
CA PRO A 19 61.61 1.07 6.82
C PRO A 19 62.06 1.80 5.55
N ASP A 20 62.72 1.08 4.66
CA ASP A 20 63.07 1.44 3.30
C ASP A 20 62.07 0.76 2.35
N VAL A 21 61.16 1.55 1.77
CA VAL A 21 60.06 1.03 0.93
C VAL A 21 60.54 0.88 -0.50
N LEU A 22 60.77 -0.36 -0.92
CA LEU A 22 61.30 -0.71 -2.24
C LEU A 22 60.20 -0.84 -3.30
N SER A 23 58.96 -1.13 -2.88
CA SER A 23 57.77 -1.15 -3.73
C SER A 23 56.54 -0.82 -2.90
N THR A 24 55.67 0.07 -3.41
CA THR A 24 54.35 0.39 -2.87
C THR A 24 53.21 -0.29 -3.64
N ALA A 25 53.52 -1.20 -4.56
CA ALA A 25 52.49 -1.88 -5.35
C ALA A 25 51.54 -2.66 -4.42
N GLY A 26 50.25 -2.33 -4.44
CA GLY A 26 49.26 -2.96 -3.58
C GLY A 26 49.20 -2.41 -2.14
N ALA A 27 49.78 -1.24 -1.86
CA ALA A 27 49.76 -0.63 -0.53
C ALA A 27 48.33 -0.33 -0.02
N GLU A 28 47.39 -0.07 -0.93
CA GLU A 28 45.97 0.15 -0.67
C GLU A 28 45.17 -1.11 -0.35
N ARG A 29 45.77 -2.31 -0.53
CA ARG A 29 45.07 -3.58 -0.31
C ARG A 29 44.89 -3.82 1.19
N THR A 30 43.73 -4.35 1.57
CA THR A 30 43.40 -4.68 2.96
C THR A 30 44.14 -5.94 3.42
N VAL A 31 44.76 -5.85 4.60
CA VAL A 31 45.51 -6.94 5.23
C VAL A 31 44.54 -7.89 5.92
N ARG A 32 44.56 -9.18 5.53
CA ARG A 32 43.79 -10.24 6.19
C ARG A 32 44.49 -10.76 7.44
N TRP A 33 45.82 -10.89 7.38
CA TRP A 33 46.64 -11.52 8.41
C TRP A 33 48.13 -11.16 8.27
N MET A 34 48.90 -11.30 9.35
CA MET A 34 50.37 -11.19 9.34
C MET A 34 51.00 -12.57 9.53
N HIS A 35 51.88 -12.98 8.61
CA HIS A 35 52.56 -14.27 8.72
C HIS A 35 54.08 -14.06 8.93
N VAL A 36 54.66 -14.72 9.92
CA VAL A 36 56.11 -14.66 10.19
C VAL A 36 56.74 -15.97 9.72
N SER A 37 57.67 -15.91 8.75
CA SER A 37 58.37 -17.11 8.29
C SER A 37 59.64 -16.77 7.51
N ASP A 38 60.66 -17.61 7.66
CA ASP A 38 61.95 -17.53 6.94
C ASP A 38 62.13 -18.63 5.89
N LEU A 39 61.07 -19.40 5.63
CA LEU A 39 61.08 -20.46 4.62
C LEU A 39 61.12 -19.86 3.21
N GLY A 40 61.92 -20.45 2.31
CA GLY A 40 62.00 -19.99 0.91
C GLY A 40 60.80 -20.33 0.02
N ASP A 41 59.89 -21.18 0.49
CA ASP A 41 58.64 -21.50 -0.19
C ASP A 41 57.48 -21.52 0.82
N LEU A 42 56.58 -20.55 0.67
CA LEU A 42 55.43 -20.32 1.54
C LEU A 42 54.10 -20.74 0.90
N GLY A 43 54.14 -21.34 -0.30
CA GLY A 43 52.94 -21.57 -1.11
C GLY A 43 51.87 -22.46 -0.45
N HIS A 44 52.24 -23.30 0.52
CA HIS A 44 51.33 -24.20 1.24
C HIS A 44 50.94 -23.68 2.64
N LEU A 45 51.48 -22.53 3.06
CA LEU A 45 51.28 -21.96 4.40
C LEU A 45 50.41 -20.69 4.38
N LEU A 46 50.19 -20.11 3.21
CA LEU A 46 49.40 -18.90 3.01
C LEU A 46 48.09 -19.25 2.29
N GLU A 47 47.02 -18.52 2.60
CA GLU A 47 45.70 -18.66 1.99
C GLU A 47 45.32 -17.42 1.14
N GLY A 48 46.17 -16.39 1.11
CA GLY A 48 45.98 -15.15 0.37
C GLY A 48 45.57 -13.97 1.26
N GLY A 49 46.03 -12.77 0.88
CA GLY A 49 45.75 -11.53 1.62
C GLY A 49 46.65 -11.31 2.84
N GLU A 50 47.71 -12.09 3.01
CA GLU A 50 48.67 -11.93 4.11
C GLU A 50 49.83 -11.00 3.76
N LEU A 51 50.35 -10.29 4.76
CA LEU A 51 51.64 -9.61 4.69
C LEU A 51 52.68 -10.42 5.45
N VAL A 52 53.83 -10.70 4.82
CA VAL A 52 54.83 -11.61 5.37
C VAL A 52 55.97 -10.84 6.06
N LEU A 53 56.31 -11.22 7.29
CA LEU A 53 57.49 -10.78 8.02
C LEU A 53 58.57 -11.87 7.95
N THR A 54 59.81 -11.47 7.65
CA THR A 54 60.95 -12.40 7.53
C THR A 54 62.26 -11.73 7.93
N THR A 55 63.24 -12.52 8.39
CA THR A 55 64.65 -12.11 8.55
C THR A 55 65.39 -11.99 7.20
N GLY A 56 64.70 -12.27 6.09
CA GLY A 56 65.16 -11.95 4.73
C GLY A 56 66.22 -12.90 4.17
N GLU A 57 66.57 -14.00 4.83
CA GLU A 57 67.60 -14.93 4.32
C GLU A 57 67.23 -15.56 2.98
N ALA A 58 66.00 -16.09 2.86
CA ALA A 58 65.52 -16.65 1.59
C ALA A 58 65.37 -15.59 0.50
N LEU A 59 64.86 -14.40 0.87
CA LEU A 59 64.74 -13.26 -0.03
C LEU A 59 66.11 -12.76 -0.53
N ARG A 60 67.16 -12.83 0.30
CA ARG A 60 68.53 -12.48 -0.10
C ARG A 60 69.15 -13.47 -1.06
N ARG A 61 68.89 -14.76 -0.85
CA ARG A 61 69.51 -15.85 -1.63
C ARG A 61 69.00 -15.88 -3.07
N ASP A 62 67.70 -15.68 -3.27
CA ASP A 62 67.06 -15.67 -4.58
C ASP A 62 65.80 -14.77 -4.55
N PRO A 63 65.98 -13.44 -4.70
CA PRO A 63 64.89 -12.48 -4.58
C PRO A 63 63.72 -12.77 -5.50
N ARG A 64 64.01 -13.13 -6.76
CA ARG A 64 62.97 -13.36 -7.78
C ARG A 64 62.13 -14.58 -7.42
N ARG A 65 62.77 -15.71 -7.13
CA ARG A 65 62.03 -16.94 -6.80
C ARG A 65 61.17 -16.77 -5.55
N TYR A 66 61.69 -16.09 -4.53
CA TYR A 66 60.96 -15.86 -3.29
C TYR A 66 59.70 -14.99 -3.51
N LEU A 67 59.86 -13.87 -4.22
CA LEU A 67 58.74 -12.97 -4.52
C LEU A 67 57.70 -13.62 -5.45
N GLU A 68 58.12 -14.41 -6.44
CA GLU A 68 57.22 -15.19 -7.30
C GLU A 68 56.41 -16.21 -6.50
N ASN A 69 57.02 -16.85 -5.49
CA ASN A 69 56.32 -17.77 -4.60
C ASN A 69 55.25 -17.04 -3.75
N LEU A 70 55.59 -15.86 -3.21
CA LEU A 70 54.64 -15.03 -2.45
C LEU A 70 53.47 -14.57 -3.32
N ALA A 71 53.75 -14.07 -4.53
CA ALA A 71 52.73 -13.64 -5.47
C ALA A 71 51.78 -14.79 -5.83
N ARG A 72 52.34 -15.99 -6.11
CA ARG A 72 51.54 -17.20 -6.40
C ARG A 72 50.66 -17.63 -5.22
N ALA A 73 51.13 -17.41 -4.00
CA ALA A 73 50.38 -17.68 -2.78
C ALA A 73 49.32 -16.62 -2.44
N GLY A 74 49.24 -15.54 -3.23
CA GLY A 74 48.28 -14.45 -3.02
C GLY A 74 48.66 -13.48 -1.89
N ALA A 75 49.92 -13.47 -1.46
CA ALA A 75 50.41 -12.52 -0.47
C ALA A 75 50.30 -11.07 -0.98
N LEU A 76 50.18 -10.12 -0.04
CA LEU A 76 50.13 -8.69 -0.33
C LEU A 76 51.53 -8.07 -0.46
N GLY A 77 52.51 -8.69 0.18
CA GLY A 77 53.86 -8.17 0.22
C GLY A 77 54.75 -8.84 1.27
N VAL A 78 55.97 -8.31 1.39
CA VAL A 78 56.96 -8.74 2.37
C VAL A 78 57.59 -7.54 3.08
N ILE A 79 57.76 -7.67 4.39
CA ILE A 79 58.60 -6.82 5.22
C ILE A 79 59.77 -7.68 5.70
N ALA A 80 60.98 -7.33 5.30
CA ALA A 80 62.18 -8.11 5.59
C ALA A 80 63.21 -7.31 6.38
N GLU A 81 63.85 -7.94 7.37
CA GLU A 81 64.96 -7.33 8.11
C GLU A 81 66.28 -7.50 7.37
N PHE A 82 67.00 -6.39 7.17
CA PHE A 82 68.34 -6.38 6.62
C PHE A 82 69.23 -5.56 7.55
N ASP A 83 70.23 -6.22 8.13
CA ASP A 83 71.27 -5.53 8.89
C ASP A 83 72.30 -4.86 7.94
N ASP A 84 73.12 -3.97 8.50
CA ASP A 84 74.17 -3.27 7.75
C ASP A 84 75.31 -4.22 7.28
N SER A 85 75.29 -5.49 7.67
CA SER A 85 76.34 -6.46 7.33
C SER A 85 76.21 -6.96 5.89
N PHE A 86 75.04 -6.82 5.26
CA PHE A 86 74.79 -7.30 3.90
C PHE A 86 74.03 -6.27 3.04
N PRO A 87 74.48 -5.99 1.80
CA PRO A 87 73.77 -5.06 0.91
C PRO A 87 72.42 -5.64 0.48
N ILE A 88 71.41 -4.76 0.36
CA ILE A 88 70.10 -5.12 -0.21
C ILE A 88 70.29 -5.44 -1.70
N PRO A 89 69.86 -6.63 -2.19
CA PRO A 89 69.85 -6.94 -3.60
C PRO A 89 69.02 -5.90 -4.38
N PRO A 90 69.59 -5.21 -5.40
CA PRO A 90 68.90 -4.14 -6.12
C PRO A 90 67.68 -4.63 -6.93
N GLU A 91 67.59 -5.95 -7.12
CA GLU A 91 66.54 -6.61 -7.90
C GLU A 91 65.20 -6.70 -7.16
N ILE A 92 65.18 -6.58 -5.82
CA ILE A 92 63.96 -6.76 -5.00
C ILE A 92 62.85 -5.79 -5.40
N GLY A 93 63.17 -4.49 -5.50
CA GLY A 93 62.18 -3.45 -5.82
C GLY A 93 61.53 -3.66 -7.20
N PRO A 94 62.31 -3.73 -8.31
CA PRO A 94 61.78 -3.96 -9.65
C PRO A 94 60.92 -5.23 -9.75
N VAL A 95 61.35 -6.34 -9.14
CA VAL A 95 60.58 -7.60 -9.17
C VAL A 95 59.29 -7.50 -8.35
N ALA A 96 59.32 -6.83 -7.19
CA ALA A 96 58.12 -6.61 -6.39
C ALA A 96 57.09 -5.75 -7.13
N VAL A 97 57.53 -4.71 -7.85
CA VAL A 97 56.66 -3.88 -8.71
C VAL A 97 56.06 -4.72 -9.84
N GLU A 98 56.86 -5.54 -10.52
CA GLU A 98 56.41 -6.45 -11.59
C GLU A 98 55.29 -7.39 -11.11
N LEU A 99 55.42 -7.90 -9.89
CA LEU A 99 54.49 -8.87 -9.30
C LEU A 99 53.33 -8.23 -8.53
N GLY A 100 53.26 -6.90 -8.45
CA GLY A 100 52.21 -6.19 -7.72
C GLY A 100 52.28 -6.38 -6.20
N LEU A 101 53.47 -6.62 -5.66
CA LEU A 101 53.73 -6.84 -4.23
C LEU A 101 54.32 -5.58 -3.58
N THR A 102 53.90 -5.31 -2.35
CA THR A 102 54.57 -4.33 -1.49
C THR A 102 55.84 -4.96 -0.93
N ALA A 103 56.97 -4.25 -1.00
CA ALA A 103 58.24 -4.73 -0.49
C ALA A 103 58.89 -3.65 0.37
N VAL A 104 59.13 -3.98 1.64
CA VAL A 104 59.73 -3.08 2.63
C VAL A 104 60.90 -3.78 3.28
N VAL A 105 62.00 -3.06 3.44
CA VAL A 105 63.18 -3.54 4.17
C VAL A 105 63.38 -2.72 5.43
N LEU A 106 63.52 -3.37 6.57
CA LEU A 106 63.82 -2.72 7.85
C LEU A 106 65.34 -2.72 8.05
N ARG A 107 65.91 -1.53 8.32
CA ARG A 107 67.35 -1.36 8.59
C ARG A 107 67.73 -1.66 10.04
N ARG A 108 66.74 -1.87 10.90
CA ARG A 108 66.93 -2.20 12.31
C ARG A 108 66.01 -3.36 12.69
N GLU A 109 66.57 -4.31 13.43
CA GLU A 109 65.83 -5.42 14.01
C GLU A 109 64.70 -4.91 14.91
N ILE A 110 63.50 -5.44 14.70
CA ILE A 110 62.32 -5.19 15.51
C ILE A 110 61.77 -6.52 16.01
N LYS A 111 60.96 -6.47 17.07
CA LYS A 111 60.27 -7.66 17.54
C LYS A 111 59.05 -7.91 16.68
N PHE A 112 59.11 -8.86 15.75
CA PHE A 112 57.96 -9.26 14.94
C PHE A 112 56.72 -9.63 15.78
N VAL A 113 56.90 -10.16 17.00
CA VAL A 113 55.79 -10.42 17.93
C VAL A 113 54.99 -9.15 18.25
N GLU A 114 55.66 -7.99 18.46
CA GLU A 114 54.98 -6.72 18.76
C GLU A 114 54.17 -6.22 17.54
N VAL A 115 54.70 -6.43 16.32
CA VAL A 115 53.98 -6.15 15.07
C VAL A 115 52.74 -7.02 14.95
N THR A 116 52.89 -8.34 15.09
CA THR A 116 51.78 -9.29 14.94
C THR A 116 50.70 -9.09 16.01
N GLU A 117 51.08 -8.81 17.27
CA GLU A 117 50.12 -8.51 18.33
C GLU A 117 49.30 -7.24 18.04
N GLN A 118 49.96 -6.18 17.56
CA GLN A 118 49.30 -4.92 17.25
C GLN A 118 48.34 -5.07 16.06
N VAL A 119 48.78 -5.72 14.99
CA VAL A 119 47.95 -5.94 13.79
C VAL A 119 46.79 -6.88 14.09
N HIS A 120 47.03 -8.03 14.73
CA HIS A 120 45.95 -8.98 15.06
C HIS A 120 44.94 -8.38 16.04
N ARG A 121 45.37 -7.55 17.00
CA ARG A 121 44.45 -6.86 17.91
C ARG A 121 43.50 -5.92 17.15
N THR A 122 44.02 -5.18 16.17
CA THR A 122 43.20 -4.30 15.32
C THR A 122 42.22 -5.11 14.46
N LEU A 123 42.71 -6.15 13.78
CA LEU A 123 41.89 -7.01 12.91
C LEU A 123 40.76 -7.71 13.70
N VAL A 124 41.05 -8.25 14.88
CA VAL A 124 40.05 -8.88 15.75
C VAL A 124 39.05 -7.86 16.29
N ALA A 125 39.52 -6.67 16.69
CA ALA A 125 38.63 -5.62 17.19
C ALA A 125 37.63 -5.15 16.11
N GLU A 126 38.05 -5.05 14.85
CA GLU A 126 37.16 -4.73 13.73
C GLU A 126 36.06 -5.77 13.53
N GLN A 127 36.42 -7.06 13.56
CA GLN A 127 35.46 -8.16 13.44
C GLN A 127 34.46 -8.17 14.59
N TYR A 128 34.93 -7.98 15.83
CA TYR A 128 34.06 -7.92 17.00
C TYR A 128 33.10 -6.73 16.92
N ALA A 129 33.59 -5.54 16.52
CA ALA A 129 32.76 -4.35 16.38
C ALA A 129 31.65 -4.51 15.33
N ALA A 130 31.92 -5.23 14.23
CA ALA A 130 30.90 -5.51 13.21
C ALA A 130 29.79 -6.43 13.75
N VAL A 131 30.16 -7.49 14.47
CA VAL A 131 29.21 -8.42 15.10
C VAL A 131 28.39 -7.72 16.19
N GLU A 132 29.03 -6.93 17.04
CA GLU A 132 28.37 -6.14 18.08
C GLU A 132 27.38 -5.13 17.49
N PHE A 133 27.76 -4.44 16.41
CA PHE A 133 26.86 -3.52 15.71
C PHE A 133 25.63 -4.22 15.13
N ALA A 134 25.80 -5.39 14.51
CA ALA A 134 24.70 -6.19 14.00
C ALA A 134 23.76 -6.65 15.13
N HIS A 135 24.32 -7.11 16.26
CA HIS A 135 23.55 -7.50 17.44
C HIS A 135 22.75 -6.32 18.02
N ARG A 136 23.41 -5.18 18.23
CA ARG A 136 22.78 -3.96 18.74
C ARG A 136 21.65 -3.47 17.82
N THR A 137 21.87 -3.53 16.50
CA THR A 137 20.85 -3.18 15.51
C THR A 137 19.66 -4.11 15.64
N HIS A 138 19.89 -5.41 15.70
CA HIS A 138 18.84 -6.42 15.85
C HIS A 138 18.02 -6.21 17.14
N GLU A 139 18.66 -6.03 18.29
CA GLU A 139 17.97 -5.77 19.56
C GLU A 139 17.14 -4.49 19.52
N THR A 140 17.71 -3.41 18.97
CA THR A 140 17.04 -2.11 18.87
C THR A 140 15.72 -2.24 18.09
N PHE A 141 15.76 -2.80 16.88
CA PHE A 141 14.54 -2.93 16.06
C PHE A 141 13.58 -4.01 16.59
N THR A 142 14.08 -5.02 17.29
CA THR A 142 13.23 -5.99 18.00
C THR A 142 12.44 -5.29 19.10
N GLN A 143 13.08 -4.46 19.93
CA GLN A 143 12.40 -3.69 20.98
C GLN A 143 11.39 -2.68 20.42
N LEU A 144 11.74 -1.97 19.35
CA LEU A 144 10.84 -1.05 18.66
C LEU A 144 9.61 -1.77 18.11
N THR A 145 9.79 -2.96 17.52
CA THR A 145 8.68 -3.79 17.03
C THR A 145 7.79 -4.24 18.17
N MET A 146 8.36 -4.74 19.28
CA MET A 146 7.62 -5.23 20.44
C MET A 146 6.78 -4.13 21.12
N ARG A 147 7.31 -2.90 21.20
CA ARG A 147 6.61 -1.75 21.77
C ARG A 147 5.72 -1.01 20.76
N ARG A 148 5.67 -1.48 19.51
CA ARG A 148 4.90 -0.89 18.41
C ARG A 148 5.26 0.58 18.16
N ALA A 149 6.56 0.86 18.13
CA ALA A 149 7.07 2.20 17.87
C ALA A 149 6.47 2.80 16.60
N SER A 150 6.18 4.09 16.65
CA SER A 150 5.68 4.88 15.52
C SER A 150 6.72 4.98 14.40
N PRO A 151 6.31 5.30 13.16
CA PRO A 151 7.26 5.51 12.06
C PRO A 151 8.32 6.58 12.37
N ALA A 152 7.95 7.62 13.14
CA ALA A 152 8.88 8.66 13.58
C ALA A 152 9.95 8.11 14.55
N GLU A 153 9.56 7.30 15.54
CA GLU A 153 10.51 6.67 16.49
C GLU A 153 11.46 5.68 15.80
N ILE A 154 10.94 4.92 14.83
CA ILE A 154 11.75 4.01 14.02
C ILE A 154 12.76 4.80 13.18
N THR A 155 12.31 5.87 12.52
CA THR A 155 13.16 6.74 11.70
C THR A 155 14.23 7.44 12.56
N ASN A 156 13.89 7.89 13.76
CA ASN A 156 14.86 8.45 14.72
C ASN A 156 15.93 7.42 15.14
N SER A 157 15.53 6.16 15.35
CA SER A 157 16.46 5.10 15.73
C SER A 157 17.44 4.75 14.60
N VAL A 158 16.97 4.79 13.34
CA VAL A 158 17.84 4.67 12.16
C VAL A 158 18.87 5.80 12.12
N ALA A 159 18.41 7.06 12.28
CA ALA A 159 19.31 8.22 12.29
C ALA A 159 20.39 8.09 13.37
N ALA A 160 20.00 7.67 14.58
CA ALA A 160 20.91 7.51 15.71
C ALA A 160 21.91 6.35 15.51
N LEU A 161 21.50 5.24 14.90
CA LEU A 161 22.38 4.09 14.65
C LEU A 161 23.41 4.35 13.55
N LEU A 162 23.04 5.15 12.54
CA LEU A 162 23.88 5.44 11.37
C LEU A 162 24.61 6.79 11.46
N ASP A 163 24.27 7.63 12.45
CA ASP A 163 24.70 9.02 12.54
C ASP A 163 24.53 9.77 11.20
N SER A 164 23.39 9.53 10.56
CA SER A 164 23.12 9.96 9.18
C SER A 164 21.66 10.42 9.02
N PRO A 165 21.37 11.42 8.17
CA PRO A 165 19.99 11.83 7.89
C PRO A 165 19.21 10.71 7.20
N VAL A 166 17.95 10.54 7.60
CA VAL A 166 17.05 9.53 7.03
C VAL A 166 15.67 10.12 6.76
N VAL A 167 15.06 9.69 5.67
CA VAL A 167 13.70 10.04 5.29
C VAL A 167 12.91 8.76 5.02
N LEU A 168 11.73 8.67 5.63
CA LEU A 168 10.68 7.74 5.26
C LEU A 168 9.68 8.48 4.37
N GLU A 169 9.45 8.01 3.16
CA GLU A 169 8.49 8.61 2.23
C GLU A 169 7.47 7.57 1.72
N ASN A 170 6.33 8.05 1.22
CA ASN A 170 5.35 7.19 0.58
C ASN A 170 5.63 7.02 -0.93
N LEU A 171 4.80 6.21 -1.61
CA LEU A 171 4.92 5.98 -3.06
C LEU A 171 4.68 7.23 -3.92
N GLN A 172 4.10 8.30 -3.36
CA GLN A 172 3.95 9.59 -4.01
C GLN A 172 5.18 10.51 -3.81
N HIS A 173 6.26 10.04 -3.20
CA HIS A 173 7.46 10.82 -2.84
C HIS A 173 7.19 11.93 -1.80
N HIS A 174 6.13 11.79 -1.00
CA HIS A 174 5.90 12.67 0.15
C HIS A 174 6.60 12.10 1.37
N ALA A 175 7.39 12.93 2.06
CA ALA A 175 8.02 12.57 3.32
C ALA A 175 6.96 12.35 4.41
N VAL A 176 6.94 11.15 4.96
CA VAL A 176 6.07 10.70 6.07
C VAL A 176 6.75 10.95 7.40
N ALA A 177 8.06 10.71 7.48
CA ALA A 177 8.90 11.01 8.63
C ALA A 177 10.33 11.32 8.19
N SER A 178 11.07 12.07 8.99
CA SER A 178 12.48 12.38 8.74
C SER A 178 13.23 12.56 10.05
N ALA A 179 14.51 12.19 10.09
CA ALA A 179 15.36 12.30 11.27
C ALA A 179 16.83 12.54 10.90
N GLY A 180 17.66 12.90 11.90
CA GLY A 180 19.12 13.04 11.74
C GLY A 180 19.60 14.37 11.15
N ALA A 181 18.70 15.27 10.75
CA ALA A 181 19.03 16.63 10.31
C ALA A 181 17.83 17.57 10.48
N SER A 182 18.06 18.87 10.27
CA SER A 182 16.97 19.85 10.18
C SER A 182 16.04 19.49 9.02
N ALA A 183 14.75 19.36 9.29
CA ALA A 183 13.75 19.05 8.27
C ALA A 183 13.75 20.08 7.13
N ALA A 184 14.01 21.36 7.43
CA ALA A 184 14.02 22.42 6.43
C ALA A 184 15.15 22.26 5.40
N SER A 185 16.33 21.79 5.82
CA SER A 185 17.45 21.53 4.91
C SER A 185 17.31 20.17 4.23
N LEU A 186 16.94 19.13 5.01
CA LEU A 186 16.83 17.76 4.52
C LEU A 186 15.73 17.58 3.49
N LEU A 187 14.58 18.25 3.67
CA LEU A 187 13.39 18.09 2.82
C LEU A 187 13.25 19.18 1.75
N HIS A 188 14.25 20.05 1.60
CA HIS A 188 14.24 21.07 0.54
C HIS A 188 14.15 20.41 -0.85
N ASP A 189 13.18 20.81 -1.67
CA ASP A 189 12.90 20.24 -3.00
C ASP A 189 12.86 18.69 -3.01
N TRP A 190 12.34 18.09 -1.92
CA TRP A 190 12.46 16.65 -1.67
C TRP A 190 11.84 15.79 -2.77
N GLU A 191 10.60 16.08 -3.17
CA GLU A 191 9.87 15.27 -4.14
C GLU A 191 10.64 15.16 -5.46
N ARG A 192 11.20 16.29 -5.93
CA ARG A 192 12.01 16.35 -7.15
C ARG A 192 13.31 15.57 -7.00
N ARG A 193 14.05 15.75 -5.90
CA ARG A 193 15.31 15.02 -5.64
C ARG A 193 15.08 13.51 -5.52
N SER A 194 14.07 13.10 -4.75
CA SER A 194 13.69 11.69 -4.58
C SER A 194 13.37 11.00 -5.91
N ARG A 195 12.62 11.67 -6.81
CA ARG A 195 12.31 11.13 -8.15
C ARG A 195 13.54 10.91 -9.03
N LEU A 196 14.56 11.77 -8.93
CA LEU A 196 15.81 11.64 -9.69
C LEU A 196 16.61 10.40 -9.28
N HIS A 197 16.48 9.95 -8.03
CA HIS A 197 17.14 8.77 -7.48
C HIS A 197 16.26 7.52 -7.44
N ALA A 198 15.04 7.57 -7.99
CA ALA A 198 14.09 6.45 -8.01
C ALA A 198 14.28 5.49 -9.20
N SER A 199 15.21 5.79 -10.11
CA SER A 199 15.45 5.00 -11.33
C SER A 199 16.62 4.06 -11.10
N ASP A 200 16.38 2.75 -11.10
CA ASP A 200 17.38 1.65 -11.05
C ASP A 200 18.33 1.61 -12.26
N VAL A 201 18.41 2.70 -13.04
CA VAL A 201 19.34 2.81 -14.17
C VAL A 201 20.67 3.30 -13.62
N ALA A 202 21.52 2.35 -13.23
CA ALA A 202 22.99 2.38 -13.36
C ALA A 202 23.60 3.79 -13.54
N SER A 203 23.45 4.68 -12.56
CA SER A 203 24.12 5.97 -12.51
C SER A 203 25.41 5.85 -11.71
N ASN A 204 26.22 4.84 -12.04
CA ASN A 204 27.57 4.67 -11.50
C ASN A 204 28.62 5.58 -12.17
N ASP A 205 28.24 6.42 -13.15
CA ASP A 205 29.20 7.14 -14.00
C ASP A 205 29.10 8.68 -13.99
N LEU A 206 28.48 9.30 -12.97
CA LEU A 206 28.55 10.76 -12.78
C LEU A 206 29.46 11.11 -11.60
N PRO A 207 30.65 11.70 -11.82
CA PRO A 207 31.54 12.12 -10.75
C PRO A 207 30.89 13.24 -9.93
N GLY A 208 30.69 13.00 -8.62
CA GLY A 208 30.33 14.05 -7.65
C GLY A 208 28.90 14.05 -7.10
N GLN A 209 28.06 13.03 -7.37
CA GLN A 209 26.76 12.89 -6.68
C GLN A 209 26.85 11.82 -5.58
N ALA A 210 26.41 12.16 -4.36
CA ALA A 210 26.36 11.21 -3.24
C ALA A 210 25.36 10.09 -3.55
N LEU A 211 25.79 8.83 -3.41
CA LEU A 211 24.96 7.65 -3.65
C LEU A 211 23.94 7.51 -2.50
N TRP A 212 22.66 7.69 -2.81
CA TRP A 212 21.59 7.46 -1.84
C TRP A 212 21.43 5.96 -1.58
N THR A 213 21.31 5.58 -0.33
CA THR A 213 20.92 4.20 0.02
C THR A 213 19.41 4.17 0.22
N ILE A 214 18.72 3.30 -0.53
CA ILE A 214 17.26 3.21 -0.56
C ILE A 214 16.85 1.77 -0.27
N VAL A 215 15.89 1.58 0.63
CA VAL A 215 15.25 0.28 0.90
C VAL A 215 13.74 0.45 0.85
N ASP A 216 13.08 -0.41 0.07
CA ASP A 216 11.63 -0.47 -0.01
C ASP A 216 11.02 -1.03 1.29
N VAL A 217 9.91 -0.42 1.71
CA VAL A 217 9.14 -0.84 2.88
C VAL A 217 7.92 -1.64 2.43
N GLY A 218 8.03 -2.96 2.52
CA GLY A 218 7.03 -3.93 2.09
C GLY A 218 7.41 -4.61 0.77
N ARG A 219 6.62 -5.61 0.35
CA ARG A 219 6.78 -6.31 -0.94
C ARG A 219 5.44 -6.52 -1.62
N GLY A 220 5.43 -6.52 -2.96
CA GLY A 220 4.21 -6.69 -3.75
C GLY A 220 3.16 -5.64 -3.37
N ASP A 221 1.95 -6.09 -3.06
CA ASP A 221 0.84 -5.20 -2.69
C ASP A 221 0.96 -4.55 -1.30
N ASP A 222 1.89 -5.02 -0.47
CA ASP A 222 2.18 -4.42 0.82
C ASP A 222 3.34 -3.42 0.75
N HIS A 223 3.93 -3.18 -0.43
CA HIS A 223 4.86 -2.07 -0.64
C HIS A 223 4.13 -0.73 -0.53
N TRP A 224 4.61 0.16 0.33
CA TRP A 224 3.89 1.41 0.61
C TRP A 224 4.76 2.64 0.89
N ALA A 225 6.03 2.42 1.17
CA ALA A 225 6.96 3.46 1.53
C ALA A 225 8.39 3.06 1.17
N ARG A 226 9.28 4.04 1.22
CA ARG A 226 10.72 3.86 1.04
C ARG A 226 11.46 4.54 2.17
N LEU A 227 12.53 3.89 2.61
CA LEU A 227 13.44 4.40 3.62
C LEU A 227 14.75 4.79 2.93
N ILE A 228 15.14 6.05 3.10
CA ILE A 228 16.19 6.68 2.28
C ILE A 228 17.21 7.35 3.18
N VAL A 229 18.49 7.08 2.93
CA VAL A 229 19.64 7.78 3.53
C VAL A 229 20.38 8.52 2.40
N PRO A 230 20.20 9.85 2.28
CA PRO A 230 20.79 10.64 1.19
C PRO A 230 22.32 10.77 1.28
N GLU A 231 22.83 10.84 2.51
CA GLU A 231 24.25 10.97 2.82
C GLU A 231 24.53 10.03 3.98
N SER A 232 25.37 9.01 3.76
CA SER A 232 25.78 8.10 4.83
C SER A 232 27.26 8.28 5.14
N GLN A 233 27.57 8.47 6.42
CA GLN A 233 28.95 8.40 6.90
C GLN A 233 29.42 6.95 7.12
N ALA A 234 28.47 6.01 7.21
CA ALA A 234 28.74 4.59 7.38
C ALA A 234 28.93 3.89 6.03
N ASP A 235 29.62 2.75 6.07
CA ASP A 235 29.75 1.88 4.91
C ASP A 235 28.38 1.38 4.41
N GLN A 236 28.24 1.22 3.09
CA GLN A 236 26.99 0.91 2.40
C GLN A 236 26.34 -0.38 2.92
N GLN A 237 27.15 -1.39 3.28
CA GLN A 237 26.63 -2.63 3.86
C GLN A 237 25.99 -2.42 5.23
N ARG A 238 26.58 -1.57 6.09
CA ARG A 238 26.03 -1.24 7.41
C ARG A 238 24.73 -0.45 7.28
N THR A 239 24.70 0.51 6.36
CA THR A 239 23.53 1.32 6.06
C THR A 239 22.38 0.45 5.55
N ALA A 240 22.63 -0.40 4.56
CA ALA A 240 21.65 -1.34 4.04
C ALA A 240 21.07 -2.25 5.16
N MET A 241 21.94 -2.83 5.99
CA MET A 241 21.50 -3.68 7.11
C MET A 241 20.55 -2.96 8.08
N VAL A 242 20.88 -1.72 8.47
CA VAL A 242 20.01 -0.94 9.38
C VAL A 242 18.68 -0.60 8.70
N LEU A 243 18.72 -0.18 7.42
CA LEU A 243 17.50 0.16 6.68
C LEU A 243 16.59 -1.05 6.47
N GLU A 244 17.14 -2.24 6.19
CA GLU A 244 16.38 -3.48 6.09
C GLU A 244 15.68 -3.85 7.40
N ARG A 245 16.37 -3.72 8.55
CA ARG A 245 15.77 -3.98 9.86
C ARG A 245 14.68 -2.97 10.21
N ALA A 246 14.88 -1.70 9.86
CA ALA A 246 13.87 -0.67 10.02
C ALA A 246 12.66 -0.88 9.11
N ALA A 247 12.88 -1.27 7.86
CA ALA A 247 11.81 -1.61 6.91
C ALA A 247 10.97 -2.79 7.43
N GLN A 248 11.60 -3.83 7.98
CA GLN A 248 10.90 -4.94 8.65
C GLN A 248 10.04 -4.44 9.83
N ALA A 249 10.58 -3.58 10.69
CA ALA A 249 9.82 -2.99 11.81
C ALA A 249 8.63 -2.14 11.32
N LEU A 250 8.79 -1.36 10.26
CA LEU A 250 7.73 -0.54 9.66
C LEU A 250 6.62 -1.38 9.02
N VAL A 251 6.98 -2.50 8.37
CA VAL A 251 5.99 -3.47 7.85
C VAL A 251 5.20 -4.06 9.02
N MET A 252 5.87 -4.50 10.08
CA MET A 252 5.20 -5.04 11.27
C MET A 252 4.30 -4.02 11.96
N HIS A 253 4.74 -2.75 12.08
CA HIS A 253 3.92 -1.66 12.59
C HIS A 253 2.63 -1.48 11.77
N ARG A 254 2.76 -1.43 10.44
CA ARG A 254 1.61 -1.29 9.53
C ARG A 254 0.66 -2.49 9.58
N MET A 255 1.20 -3.71 9.71
CA MET A 255 0.38 -4.92 9.88
C MET A 255 -0.39 -4.89 11.20
N ALA A 256 0.24 -4.47 12.30
CA ALA A 256 -0.41 -4.35 13.60
C ALA A 256 -1.51 -3.27 13.59
N GLU A 257 -1.27 -2.12 12.95
CA GLU A 257 -2.29 -1.07 12.82
C GLU A 257 -3.46 -1.48 11.92
N ARG A 258 -3.20 -2.13 10.78
CA ARG A 258 -4.28 -2.71 9.94
C ARG A 258 -5.09 -3.74 10.73
N GLY A 259 -4.44 -4.65 11.44
CA GLY A 259 -5.12 -5.66 12.26
C GLY A 259 -6.03 -5.06 13.34
N ARG A 260 -5.63 -3.96 13.97
CA ARG A 260 -6.46 -3.25 14.96
C ARG A 260 -7.70 -2.61 14.32
N LEU A 261 -7.52 -1.90 13.21
CA LEU A 261 -8.61 -1.29 12.46
C LEU A 261 -9.59 -2.35 11.94
N ASP A 262 -9.09 -3.51 11.50
CA ASP A 262 -9.90 -4.63 11.05
C ASP A 262 -10.73 -5.23 12.20
N ILE A 263 -10.20 -5.33 13.42
CA ILE A 263 -10.94 -5.80 14.60
C ILE A 263 -12.06 -4.80 14.98
N GLU A 264 -11.74 -3.50 15.04
CA GLU A 264 -12.73 -2.46 15.35
C GLU A 264 -13.87 -2.45 14.31
N ARG A 265 -13.53 -2.55 13.02
CA ARG A 265 -14.50 -2.64 11.92
C ARG A 265 -15.31 -3.91 11.97
N GLN A 266 -14.69 -5.04 12.28
CA GLN A 266 -15.40 -6.31 12.43
C GLN A 266 -16.37 -6.27 13.62
N ALA A 267 -16.01 -5.59 14.71
CA ALA A 267 -16.91 -5.38 15.84
C ALA A 267 -18.08 -4.44 15.49
N GLN A 268 -17.84 -3.36 14.74
CA GLN A 268 -18.90 -2.48 14.22
C GLN A 268 -19.85 -3.22 13.28
N ALA A 269 -19.31 -3.96 12.30
CA ALA A 269 -20.10 -4.78 11.38
C ALA A 269 -20.89 -5.84 12.16
N GLY A 270 -20.26 -6.52 13.12
CA GLY A 270 -20.88 -7.51 14.00
C GLY A 270 -22.07 -6.94 14.79
N LEU A 271 -21.97 -5.72 15.33
CA LEU A 271 -23.07 -5.06 16.02
C LEU A 271 -24.25 -4.78 15.07
N VAL A 272 -23.96 -4.23 13.87
CA VAL A 272 -24.99 -4.01 12.84
C VAL A 272 -25.67 -5.34 12.47
N ASP A 273 -24.88 -6.40 12.34
CA ASP A 273 -25.34 -7.76 12.08
C ASP A 273 -26.24 -8.34 13.17
N ASP A 274 -25.86 -8.19 14.43
CA ASP A 274 -26.62 -8.68 15.57
C ASP A 274 -27.98 -8.00 15.68
N VAL A 275 -28.07 -6.71 15.38
CA VAL A 275 -29.33 -5.95 15.38
C VAL A 275 -30.21 -6.35 14.19
N LEU A 276 -29.65 -6.41 12.97
CA LEU A 276 -30.42 -6.79 11.78
C LEU A 276 -30.96 -8.22 11.82
N GLN A 277 -30.27 -9.12 12.54
CA GLN A 277 -30.69 -10.51 12.75
C GLN A 277 -31.51 -10.71 14.03
N GLU A 278 -31.93 -9.62 14.68
CA GLU A 278 -32.70 -9.61 15.94
C GLU A 278 -32.06 -10.41 17.10
N ARG A 279 -30.74 -10.58 17.10
CA ARG A 279 -29.98 -11.23 18.19
C ARG A 279 -29.88 -10.33 19.42
N ILE A 280 -29.89 -9.01 19.21
CA ILE A 280 -30.00 -7.99 20.26
C ILE A 280 -31.27 -7.20 20.00
N ARG A 281 -32.11 -7.03 21.02
CA ARG A 281 -33.43 -6.38 20.92
C ARG A 281 -33.61 -5.21 21.89
N ASP A 282 -32.59 -4.91 22.68
CA ASP A 282 -32.59 -3.83 23.66
C ASP A 282 -31.83 -2.62 23.12
N GLU A 283 -32.50 -1.48 22.99
CA GLU A 283 -31.88 -0.23 22.51
C GLU A 283 -30.74 0.25 23.42
N GLY A 284 -30.87 0.06 24.74
CA GLY A 284 -29.83 0.47 25.69
C GLY A 284 -28.53 -0.30 25.49
N GLU A 285 -28.63 -1.62 25.29
CA GLU A 285 -27.49 -2.48 24.95
C GLU A 285 -26.86 -2.09 23.60
N VAL A 286 -27.68 -1.87 22.57
CA VAL A 286 -27.20 -1.47 21.23
C VAL A 286 -26.48 -0.12 21.29
N ALA A 287 -27.07 0.88 21.95
CA ALA A 287 -26.48 2.20 22.09
C ALA A 287 -25.16 2.15 22.88
N ALA A 288 -25.10 1.41 24.00
CA ALA A 288 -23.90 1.26 24.80
C ALA A 288 -22.75 0.64 23.98
N ARG A 289 -23.02 -0.43 23.22
CA ARG A 289 -22.04 -1.06 22.33
C ARG A 289 -21.62 -0.13 21.19
N ALA A 290 -22.57 0.57 20.57
CA ALA A 290 -22.29 1.53 19.50
C ALA A 290 -21.36 2.67 19.97
N PHE A 291 -21.60 3.22 21.16
CA PHE A 291 -20.77 4.27 21.74
C PHE A 291 -19.37 3.77 22.12
N ALA A 292 -19.27 2.55 22.66
CA ALA A 292 -17.98 1.90 22.92
C ALA A 292 -17.17 1.66 21.64
N LEU A 293 -17.84 1.51 20.49
CA LEU A 293 -17.25 1.36 19.16
C LEU A 293 -16.99 2.69 18.45
N GLY A 294 -17.13 3.83 19.15
CA GLY A 294 -16.76 5.16 18.66
C GLY A 294 -17.87 5.97 18.01
N LEU A 295 -19.13 5.50 17.99
CA LEU A 295 -20.27 6.33 17.61
C LEU A 295 -20.47 7.42 18.68
N ARG A 296 -20.58 8.68 18.28
CA ARG A 296 -20.92 9.77 19.22
C ARG A 296 -22.41 9.85 19.43
N GLU A 297 -22.80 10.27 20.63
CA GLU A 297 -24.18 10.63 20.92
C GLU A 297 -24.62 11.79 20.02
N SER A 298 -25.79 11.63 19.38
CA SER A 298 -26.38 12.61 18.48
C SER A 298 -27.90 12.68 18.70
N ASN A 299 -28.49 13.83 18.39
CA ASN A 299 -29.94 14.00 18.39
C ASN A 299 -30.63 13.23 17.25
N GLU A 300 -29.90 12.95 16.18
CA GLU A 300 -30.39 12.25 14.99
C GLU A 300 -29.24 11.41 14.41
N TYR A 301 -29.55 10.15 14.11
CA TYR A 301 -28.71 9.23 13.35
C TYR A 301 -29.30 9.05 11.95
N VAL A 302 -28.43 9.06 10.94
CA VAL A 302 -28.84 8.94 9.53
C VAL A 302 -28.31 7.62 8.97
N PRO A 303 -29.18 6.73 8.48
CA PRO A 303 -28.78 5.49 7.82
C PRO A 303 -28.43 5.81 6.36
N ILE A 304 -27.23 5.40 5.94
CA ILE A 304 -26.71 5.66 4.60
C ILE A 304 -26.19 4.34 4.01
N SER A 305 -26.51 4.08 2.75
CA SER A 305 -25.77 3.12 1.93
C SER A 305 -24.93 3.89 0.92
N VAL A 306 -23.62 3.64 0.92
CA VAL A 306 -22.70 4.09 -0.12
C VAL A 306 -22.52 2.95 -1.10
N ARG A 307 -23.04 3.10 -2.31
CA ARG A 307 -22.96 2.08 -3.38
C ARG A 307 -22.17 2.61 -4.56
N VAL A 308 -21.35 1.76 -5.17
CA VAL A 308 -20.68 2.05 -6.44
C VAL A 308 -21.33 1.22 -7.55
N PRO A 309 -22.12 1.84 -8.44
CA PRO A 309 -22.73 1.14 -9.57
C PRO A 309 -21.68 0.52 -10.49
N GLY A 310 -22.00 -0.63 -11.09
CA GLY A 310 -21.09 -1.32 -12.00
C GLY A 310 -19.81 -1.85 -11.34
N TRP A 311 -19.87 -2.17 -10.04
CA TRP A 311 -18.76 -2.79 -9.32
C TRP A 311 -18.26 -4.03 -10.09
N PRO A 312 -16.96 -4.14 -10.42
CA PRO A 312 -16.50 -5.22 -11.30
C PRO A 312 -16.67 -6.55 -10.60
N ALA A 313 -17.40 -7.47 -11.24
CA ALA A 313 -17.35 -8.86 -10.87
C ALA A 313 -15.89 -9.36 -11.00
N SER A 314 -15.43 -10.07 -9.98
CA SER A 314 -14.14 -10.73 -9.98
C SER A 314 -14.35 -12.15 -9.49
N ASP A 315 -13.80 -13.12 -10.23
CA ASP A 315 -13.82 -14.52 -9.84
C ASP A 315 -12.87 -14.84 -8.68
N ASP A 316 -12.07 -13.85 -8.24
CA ASP A 316 -11.18 -13.96 -7.09
C ASP A 316 -11.84 -13.34 -5.83
N PRO A 317 -12.26 -14.17 -4.85
CA PRO A 317 -12.87 -13.70 -3.62
C PRO A 317 -11.96 -12.79 -2.79
N ILE A 318 -10.63 -12.96 -2.89
CA ILE A 318 -9.66 -12.15 -2.15
C ILE A 318 -9.60 -10.75 -2.77
N ALA A 319 -9.55 -10.65 -4.09
CA ALA A 319 -9.59 -9.37 -4.80
C ALA A 319 -10.88 -8.60 -4.50
N THR A 320 -12.04 -9.27 -4.50
CA THR A 320 -13.33 -8.64 -4.13
C THR A 320 -13.30 -8.14 -2.68
N ARG A 321 -12.85 -8.97 -1.72
CA ARG A 321 -12.74 -8.56 -0.32
C ARG A 321 -11.80 -7.37 -0.12
N ARG A 322 -10.66 -7.35 -0.83
CA ARG A 322 -9.71 -6.23 -0.79
C ARG A 322 -10.36 -4.94 -1.31
N ARG A 323 -11.05 -4.97 -2.45
CA ARG A 323 -11.69 -3.77 -3.01
C ARG A 323 -12.80 -3.25 -2.09
N THR A 324 -13.59 -4.15 -1.49
CA THR A 324 -14.60 -3.78 -0.49
C THR A 324 -13.95 -3.11 0.73
N ALA A 325 -12.81 -3.63 1.21
CA ALA A 325 -12.05 -3.00 2.30
C ALA A 325 -11.51 -1.61 1.91
N GLN A 326 -11.06 -1.43 0.67
CA GLN A 326 -10.63 -0.12 0.16
C GLN A 326 -11.78 0.89 0.09
N LEU A 327 -12.98 0.46 -0.32
CA LEU A 327 -14.17 1.32 -0.29
C LEU A 327 -14.50 1.73 1.15
N LEU A 328 -14.48 0.78 2.08
CA LEU A 328 -14.68 1.05 3.51
C LEU A 328 -13.65 2.06 4.05
N ASP A 329 -12.36 1.88 3.72
CA ASP A 329 -11.28 2.82 4.10
C ASP A 329 -11.55 4.25 3.63
N VAL A 330 -12.06 4.40 2.41
CA VAL A 330 -12.41 5.72 1.84
C VAL A 330 -13.58 6.33 2.62
N VAL A 331 -14.67 5.57 2.81
CA VAL A 331 -15.88 6.07 3.47
C VAL A 331 -15.60 6.48 4.91
N VAL A 332 -14.86 5.66 5.67
CA VAL A 332 -14.45 5.97 7.06
C VAL A 332 -13.66 7.28 7.12
N ARG A 333 -12.68 7.44 6.23
CA ARG A 333 -11.83 8.63 6.17
C ARG A 333 -12.63 9.89 5.83
N VAL A 334 -13.53 9.80 4.86
CA VAL A 334 -14.38 10.92 4.44
C VAL A 334 -15.31 11.36 5.57
N VAL A 335 -15.97 10.41 6.26
CA VAL A 335 -16.81 10.71 7.42
C VAL A 335 -16.02 11.43 8.52
N GLY A 336 -14.83 10.91 8.86
CA GLY A 336 -13.96 11.50 9.88
C GLY A 336 -13.43 12.90 9.48
N ALA A 337 -13.04 13.09 8.22
CA ALA A 337 -12.55 14.37 7.72
C ALA A 337 -13.62 15.48 7.73
N GLN A 338 -14.90 15.11 7.62
CA GLN A 338 -16.03 16.03 7.77
C GLN A 338 -16.43 16.26 9.25
N GLY A 339 -15.72 15.65 10.19
CA GLY A 339 -15.94 15.82 11.64
C GLY A 339 -17.11 15.02 12.20
N HIS A 340 -17.63 14.04 11.44
CA HIS A 340 -18.71 13.17 11.87
C HIS A 340 -18.18 11.86 12.47
N SER A 341 -19.04 11.10 13.15
CA SER A 341 -18.75 9.74 13.62
C SER A 341 -19.81 8.79 13.10
N ALA A 342 -19.46 7.52 12.87
CA ALA A 342 -20.40 6.53 12.37
C ALA A 342 -20.03 5.10 12.77
N LEU A 343 -21.02 4.20 12.67
CA LEU A 343 -20.78 2.76 12.55
C LEU A 343 -20.75 2.38 11.08
N PHE A 344 -19.88 1.42 10.72
CA PHE A 344 -19.73 0.96 9.35
C PHE A 344 -19.92 -0.55 9.25
N SER A 345 -20.53 -1.00 8.16
CA SER A 345 -20.63 -2.42 7.81
C SER A 345 -20.49 -2.59 6.29
N ALA A 346 -19.62 -3.50 5.86
CA ALA A 346 -19.42 -3.81 4.45
C ALA A 346 -19.76 -5.28 4.22
N ARG A 347 -20.98 -5.54 3.74
CA ARG A 347 -21.53 -6.89 3.54
C ARG A 347 -21.44 -7.33 2.09
N ASP A 348 -21.82 -6.44 1.18
CA ASP A 348 -21.93 -6.71 -0.24
C ASP A 348 -20.77 -6.06 -1.02
N ALA A 349 -20.45 -6.66 -2.16
CA ALA A 349 -19.41 -6.13 -3.04
C ALA A 349 -19.83 -4.75 -3.57
N GLY A 350 -18.99 -3.74 -3.35
CA GLY A 350 -19.25 -2.38 -3.80
C GLY A 350 -20.26 -1.59 -2.97
N GLU A 351 -20.56 -2.05 -1.75
CA GLU A 351 -21.48 -1.38 -0.84
C GLU A 351 -20.92 -1.26 0.59
N VAL A 352 -21.14 -0.09 1.20
CA VAL A 352 -20.85 0.16 2.61
C VAL A 352 -22.07 0.80 3.27
N LEU A 353 -22.58 0.14 4.30
CA LEU A 353 -23.64 0.62 5.16
C LEU A 353 -23.06 1.48 6.28
N VAL A 354 -23.71 2.59 6.58
CA VAL A 354 -23.24 3.61 7.53
C VAL A 354 -24.39 4.06 8.41
N VAL A 355 -24.20 4.02 9.73
CA VAL A 355 -25.06 4.71 10.70
C VAL A 355 -24.35 5.97 11.15
N LEU A 356 -24.73 7.11 10.57
CA LEU A 356 -24.04 8.38 10.76
C LEU A 356 -24.61 9.16 11.94
N ALA A 357 -23.78 9.46 12.94
CA ALA A 357 -24.08 10.49 13.93
C ALA A 357 -23.69 11.86 13.36
N LEU A 358 -24.68 12.55 12.82
CA LEU A 358 -24.45 13.79 12.10
C LEU A 358 -24.13 14.93 13.07
N THR A 359 -22.96 15.55 12.91
CA THR A 359 -22.59 16.77 13.65
C THR A 359 -22.88 17.98 12.79
N THR A 360 -23.98 18.70 13.04
CA THR A 360 -24.31 19.95 12.34
C THR A 360 -23.85 21.16 13.15
N PRO A 361 -22.85 21.94 12.70
CA PRO A 361 -22.51 23.22 13.30
C PRO A 361 -23.70 24.18 13.27
N ARG A 362 -23.79 25.09 14.24
CA ARG A 362 -24.86 26.10 14.30
C ARG A 362 -24.95 26.86 12.96
N GLY A 363 -26.12 26.84 12.34
CA GLY A 363 -26.42 27.56 11.09
C GLY A 363 -26.28 26.76 9.78
N ARG A 364 -25.82 25.50 9.81
CA ARG A 364 -25.83 24.62 8.61
C ARG A 364 -27.00 23.63 8.64
N SER A 365 -27.66 23.45 7.50
CA SER A 365 -28.73 22.48 7.35
C SER A 365 -28.17 21.05 7.25
N ARG A 366 -28.98 20.06 7.66
CA ARG A 366 -28.70 18.63 7.47
C ARG A 366 -28.35 18.31 6.02
N GLN A 367 -29.16 18.85 5.10
CA GLN A 367 -28.99 18.62 3.66
C GLN A 367 -27.61 19.05 3.18
N HIS A 368 -27.14 20.23 3.61
CA HIS A 368 -25.83 20.73 3.22
C HIS A 368 -24.68 19.85 3.73
N ALA A 369 -24.80 19.28 4.93
CA ALA A 369 -23.80 18.34 5.46
C ALA A 369 -23.78 17.02 4.68
N LEU A 370 -24.96 16.49 4.32
CA LEU A 370 -25.07 15.29 3.50
C LEU A 370 -24.54 15.50 2.08
N ASP A 371 -24.85 16.64 1.46
CA ASP A 371 -24.34 16.99 0.13
C ASP A 371 -22.81 17.13 0.12
N ALA A 372 -22.24 17.76 1.15
CA ALA A 372 -20.79 17.87 1.32
C ALA A 372 -20.12 16.49 1.52
N LEU A 373 -20.71 15.63 2.36
CA LEU A 373 -20.25 14.27 2.57
C LEU A 373 -20.30 13.46 1.27
N ALA A 374 -21.38 13.59 0.50
CA ALA A 374 -21.57 12.86 -0.74
C ALA A 374 -20.60 13.32 -1.83
N ALA A 375 -20.39 14.63 -1.98
CA ALA A 375 -19.41 15.19 -2.91
C ALA A 375 -17.97 14.74 -2.55
N ALA A 376 -17.62 14.71 -1.27
CA ALA A 376 -16.33 14.21 -0.81
C ALA A 376 -16.19 12.70 -1.08
N THR A 377 -17.22 11.91 -0.77
CA THR A 377 -17.24 10.46 -0.99
C THR A 377 -17.06 10.12 -2.47
N ARG A 378 -17.82 10.76 -3.36
CA ARG A 378 -17.71 10.55 -4.81
C ARG A 378 -16.30 10.82 -5.32
N ARG A 379 -15.71 11.97 -4.94
CA ARG A 379 -14.35 12.35 -5.37
C ARG A 379 -13.29 11.36 -4.89
N ASP A 380 -13.32 10.96 -3.62
CA ASP A 380 -12.30 10.08 -3.07
C ASP A 380 -12.47 8.62 -3.50
N VAL A 381 -13.70 8.16 -3.73
CA VAL A 381 -13.97 6.84 -4.32
C VAL A 381 -13.45 6.78 -5.75
N GLU A 382 -13.73 7.80 -6.57
CA GLU A 382 -13.21 7.87 -7.95
C GLU A 382 -11.68 7.86 -7.97
N ARG A 383 -11.04 8.65 -7.10
CA ARG A 383 -9.57 8.73 -7.02
C ARG A 383 -8.90 7.46 -6.51
N THR A 384 -9.53 6.74 -5.59
CA THR A 384 -8.89 5.62 -4.87
C THR A 384 -9.28 4.27 -5.45
N VAL A 385 -10.55 4.10 -5.81
CA VAL A 385 -11.12 2.84 -6.31
C VAL A 385 -11.18 2.84 -7.84
N GLY A 386 -11.06 4.01 -8.50
CA GLY A 386 -11.05 4.12 -9.97
C GLY A 386 -12.43 3.99 -10.62
N HIS A 387 -13.51 4.07 -9.82
CA HIS A 387 -14.88 3.91 -10.30
C HIS A 387 -15.67 5.21 -10.08
N ALA A 388 -16.09 5.81 -11.19
CA ALA A 388 -16.98 6.98 -11.16
C ALA A 388 -18.41 6.56 -10.79
N GLY A 389 -19.16 7.46 -10.18
CA GLY A 389 -20.61 7.29 -9.98
C GLY A 389 -21.05 6.72 -8.64
N ALA A 390 -20.24 6.81 -7.58
CA ALA A 390 -20.72 6.49 -6.22
C ALA A 390 -22.01 7.25 -5.89
N VAL A 391 -22.99 6.52 -5.36
CA VAL A 391 -24.32 7.02 -4.94
C VAL A 391 -24.52 6.78 -3.44
N LEU A 392 -25.22 7.70 -2.80
CA LEU A 392 -25.59 7.63 -1.40
C LEU A 392 -27.11 7.48 -1.29
N GLY A 393 -27.57 6.31 -0.89
CA GLY A 393 -28.98 6.08 -0.53
C GLY A 393 -29.21 6.38 0.94
N LEU A 394 -30.30 7.09 1.24
CA LEU A 394 -30.70 7.45 2.60
C LEU A 394 -31.96 6.69 3.01
N GLY A 395 -31.92 6.11 4.22
CA GLY A 395 -33.12 5.60 4.89
C GLY A 395 -33.74 6.65 5.81
N ALA A 396 -34.83 6.27 6.50
CA ALA A 396 -35.46 7.13 7.49
C ALA A 396 -34.53 7.38 8.70
N PRO A 397 -34.22 8.65 9.03
CA PRO A 397 -33.39 8.98 10.18
C PRO A 397 -34.12 8.74 11.50
N GLY A 398 -33.37 8.46 12.55
CA GLY A 398 -33.91 8.09 13.86
C GLY A 398 -33.14 8.71 15.03
N ARG A 399 -33.77 8.73 16.20
CA ARG A 399 -33.13 9.18 17.46
C ARG A 399 -32.48 8.04 18.24
N GLN A 400 -32.80 6.81 17.88
CA GLN A 400 -32.35 5.58 18.50
C GLN A 400 -31.44 4.84 17.52
N VAL A 401 -30.38 4.21 18.03
CA VAL A 401 -29.37 3.55 17.21
C VAL A 401 -29.96 2.28 16.59
N MET A 402 -30.69 1.47 17.35
CA MET A 402 -31.27 0.21 16.88
C MET A 402 -32.29 0.44 15.76
N SER A 403 -33.22 1.38 15.94
CA SER A 403 -34.23 1.69 14.90
C SER A 403 -33.59 2.25 13.63
N THR A 404 -32.48 2.99 13.75
CA THR A 404 -31.72 3.49 12.60
C THR A 404 -30.95 2.36 11.89
N ILE A 405 -30.44 1.36 12.62
CA ILE A 405 -29.83 0.18 12.01
C ILE A 405 -30.88 -0.58 11.18
N HIS A 406 -32.11 -0.73 11.67
CA HIS A 406 -33.18 -1.40 10.93
C HIS A 406 -33.56 -0.71 9.60
N THR A 407 -33.32 0.61 9.47
CA THR A 407 -33.58 1.36 8.24
C THR A 407 -32.40 1.37 7.25
N LEU A 408 -31.28 0.68 7.57
CA LEU A 408 -30.16 0.52 6.63
C LEU A 408 -30.54 -0.25 5.36
N LEU A 409 -31.42 -1.25 5.47
CA LEU A 409 -31.88 -2.01 4.29
C LEU A 409 -32.65 -1.10 3.31
N GLN A 410 -33.47 -0.19 3.84
CA GLN A 410 -34.14 0.82 3.03
C GLN A 410 -33.13 1.75 2.34
N ALA A 411 -32.08 2.19 3.05
CA ALA A 411 -31.00 2.99 2.48
C ALA A 411 -30.27 2.26 1.34
N SER A 412 -29.99 0.97 1.53
CA SER A 412 -29.39 0.07 0.54
C SER A 412 -30.23 -0.02 -0.74
N GLN A 413 -31.52 -0.26 -0.59
CA GLN A 413 -32.44 -0.35 -1.72
C GLN A 413 -32.57 0.99 -2.47
N VAL A 414 -32.58 2.12 -1.76
CA VAL A 414 -32.56 3.44 -2.39
C VAL A 414 -31.29 3.64 -3.22
N ALA A 415 -30.13 3.24 -2.69
CA ALA A 415 -28.86 3.32 -3.41
C ALA A 415 -28.81 2.39 -4.63
N GLU A 416 -29.38 1.20 -4.53
CA GLU A 416 -29.50 0.25 -5.64
C GLU A 416 -30.32 0.85 -6.79
N VAL A 417 -31.53 1.36 -6.49
CA VAL A 417 -32.39 1.98 -7.51
C VAL A 417 -31.71 3.21 -8.12
N ALA A 418 -31.09 4.06 -7.29
CA ALA A 418 -30.38 5.24 -7.77
C ALA A 418 -29.23 4.88 -8.73
N GLY A 419 -28.54 3.75 -8.49
CA GLY A 419 -27.49 3.25 -9.37
C GLY A 419 -27.97 2.81 -10.76
N GLY A 420 -29.26 2.50 -10.92
CA GLY A 420 -29.90 2.17 -12.20
C GLY A 420 -30.52 3.37 -12.93
N MET A 421 -30.53 4.56 -12.32
CA MET A 421 -31.07 5.77 -12.96
C MET A 421 -30.09 6.39 -13.96
N PRO A 422 -30.57 7.14 -14.96
CA PRO A 422 -29.68 7.90 -15.85
C PRO A 422 -28.73 8.80 -15.07
N THR A 423 -27.48 8.90 -15.54
CA THR A 423 -26.42 9.65 -14.87
C THR A 423 -26.86 11.08 -14.60
N SER A 424 -26.89 11.46 -13.32
CA SER A 424 -27.23 12.80 -12.84
C SER A 424 -26.08 13.36 -12.01
N GLU A 425 -25.97 14.68 -11.93
CA GLU A 425 -25.05 15.33 -10.99
C GLU A 425 -25.39 14.99 -9.52
N ARG A 426 -26.64 14.61 -9.25
CA ARG A 426 -27.12 14.24 -7.92
C ARG A 426 -26.40 13.00 -7.37
N VAL A 427 -25.99 13.07 -6.10
CA VAL A 427 -25.27 11.98 -5.40
C VAL A 427 -26.12 11.34 -4.32
N VAL A 428 -26.98 12.13 -3.68
CA VAL A 428 -27.75 11.75 -2.51
C VAL A 428 -29.20 11.53 -2.89
N PHE A 429 -29.73 10.36 -2.55
CA PHE A 429 -31.10 9.95 -2.85
C PHE A 429 -31.77 9.49 -1.56
N GLY A 430 -32.98 9.96 -1.29
CA GLY A 430 -33.89 9.41 -0.30
C GLY A 430 -35.06 8.68 -0.96
N VAL A 431 -35.95 8.13 -0.15
CA VAL A 431 -37.14 7.38 -0.60
C VAL A 431 -38.05 8.24 -1.49
N GLN A 432 -38.12 9.55 -1.25
CA GLN A 432 -38.92 10.47 -2.07
C GLN A 432 -38.34 10.68 -3.48
N ASP A 433 -37.07 10.33 -3.70
CA ASP A 433 -36.36 10.62 -4.95
C ASP A 433 -36.40 9.45 -5.95
N ILE A 434 -36.78 8.26 -5.49
CA ILE A 434 -36.76 7.05 -6.32
C ILE A 434 -38.06 6.83 -7.12
N GLY A 435 -39.11 7.63 -6.84
CA GLY A 435 -40.38 7.62 -7.57
C GLY A 435 -41.10 6.26 -7.57
N ILE A 436 -42.09 6.10 -8.46
CA ILE A 436 -42.88 4.85 -8.58
C ILE A 436 -41.99 3.66 -8.94
N ARG A 437 -41.00 3.85 -9.82
CA ARG A 437 -40.05 2.79 -10.21
C ARG A 437 -39.25 2.27 -9.02
N GLY A 438 -38.80 3.16 -8.14
CA GLY A 438 -38.14 2.78 -6.91
C GLY A 438 -39.04 2.04 -5.94
N LEU A 439 -40.27 2.52 -5.75
CA LEU A 439 -41.26 1.84 -4.92
C LEU A 439 -41.54 0.41 -5.41
N ILE A 440 -41.69 0.22 -6.73
CA ILE A 440 -41.87 -1.10 -7.33
C ILE A 440 -40.63 -1.98 -7.10
N SER A 441 -39.43 -1.42 -7.21
CA SER A 441 -38.20 -2.17 -6.92
C SER A 441 -38.11 -2.60 -5.46
N LEU A 442 -38.52 -1.76 -4.51
CA LEU A 442 -38.58 -2.08 -3.08
C LEU A 442 -39.52 -3.25 -2.76
N LEU A 443 -40.58 -3.38 -3.56
CA LEU A 443 -41.66 -4.35 -3.37
C LEU A 443 -41.60 -5.53 -4.35
N ARG A 444 -40.51 -5.67 -5.13
CA ARG A 444 -40.39 -6.64 -6.23
C ARG A 444 -40.72 -8.08 -5.80
N ASP A 445 -40.32 -8.43 -4.58
CA ASP A 445 -40.52 -9.77 -4.03
C ASP A 445 -41.82 -9.92 -3.22
N ASP A 446 -42.62 -8.85 -3.07
CA ASP A 446 -43.91 -8.92 -2.38
C ASP A 446 -44.94 -9.69 -3.26
N PRO A 447 -45.46 -10.85 -2.79
CA PRO A 447 -46.41 -11.63 -3.56
C PRO A 447 -47.72 -10.90 -3.86
N ARG A 448 -48.06 -9.85 -3.11
CA ARG A 448 -49.23 -8.99 -3.38
C ARG A 448 -48.98 -8.12 -4.60
N LEU A 449 -47.78 -7.56 -4.75
CA LEU A 449 -47.41 -6.75 -5.91
C LEU A 449 -47.41 -7.61 -7.19
N GLN A 450 -46.88 -8.82 -7.10
CA GLN A 450 -46.86 -9.76 -8.22
C GLN A 450 -48.27 -10.18 -8.63
N ARG A 451 -49.16 -10.46 -7.66
CA ARG A 451 -50.57 -10.79 -7.93
C ARG A 451 -51.32 -9.62 -8.57
N PHE A 452 -51.02 -8.39 -8.18
CA PHE A 452 -51.58 -7.20 -8.81
C PHE A 452 -51.16 -7.10 -10.28
N ALA A 453 -49.87 -7.21 -10.60
CA ALA A 453 -49.43 -7.15 -11.99
C ALA A 453 -50.02 -8.30 -12.83
N GLU A 454 -50.12 -9.50 -12.26
CA GLU A 454 -50.77 -10.65 -12.90
C GLU A 454 -52.26 -10.37 -13.14
N SER A 455 -53.01 -9.83 -12.16
CA SER A 455 -54.44 -9.56 -12.35
C SER A 455 -54.72 -8.50 -13.43
N GLU A 456 -53.82 -7.53 -13.59
CA GLU A 456 -54.00 -6.44 -14.55
C GLU A 456 -53.59 -6.81 -15.98
N LEU A 457 -52.60 -7.69 -16.18
CA LEU A 457 -51.98 -7.92 -17.50
C LEU A 457 -52.15 -9.33 -18.06
N ARG A 458 -52.57 -10.31 -17.24
CA ARG A 458 -52.60 -11.72 -17.63
C ARG A 458 -53.31 -11.99 -18.96
N ASP A 459 -54.52 -11.47 -19.13
CA ASP A 459 -55.33 -11.78 -20.31
C ASP A 459 -54.72 -11.19 -21.59
N LEU A 460 -54.08 -10.02 -21.48
CA LEU A 460 -53.36 -9.41 -22.59
C LEU A 460 -52.08 -10.19 -22.94
N VAL A 461 -51.32 -10.64 -21.94
CA VAL A 461 -50.12 -11.46 -22.15
C VAL A 461 -50.49 -12.80 -22.80
N LEU A 462 -51.59 -13.44 -22.38
CA LEU A 462 -52.07 -14.68 -22.98
C LEU A 462 -52.56 -14.49 -24.42
N ASP A 463 -53.25 -13.39 -24.73
CA ASP A 463 -53.67 -13.09 -26.11
C ASP A 463 -52.45 -12.89 -27.02
N ASP A 464 -51.45 -12.12 -26.58
CA ASP A 464 -50.21 -11.89 -27.34
C ASP A 464 -49.44 -13.18 -27.62
N ILE A 465 -49.30 -14.08 -26.64
CA ILE A 465 -48.64 -15.39 -26.82
C ILE A 465 -49.35 -16.24 -27.88
N ASN A 466 -50.69 -16.20 -27.91
CA ASN A 466 -51.48 -17.04 -28.81
C ASN A 466 -51.63 -16.44 -30.22
N ASN A 467 -51.58 -15.10 -30.36
CA ASN A 467 -51.96 -14.40 -31.59
C ASN A 467 -50.80 -13.66 -32.28
N GLY A 468 -49.56 -13.77 -31.79
CA GLY A 468 -48.37 -13.27 -32.49
C GLY A 468 -47.81 -11.94 -32.01
N GLY A 469 -48.17 -11.51 -30.78
CA GLY A 469 -47.38 -10.62 -29.94
C GLY A 469 -47.13 -9.22 -30.48
N ASP A 470 -48.05 -8.29 -30.23
CA ASP A 470 -47.75 -6.86 -30.39
C ASP A 470 -48.64 -5.92 -29.57
N LEU A 471 -49.68 -6.43 -28.89
CA LEU A 471 -50.62 -5.60 -28.14
C LEU A 471 -50.01 -5.09 -26.83
N LEU A 472 -49.15 -5.88 -26.16
CA LEU A 472 -48.42 -5.47 -24.97
C LEU A 472 -47.41 -4.35 -25.29
N ASP A 473 -46.76 -4.42 -26.46
CA ASP A 473 -45.85 -3.37 -26.93
C ASP A 473 -46.60 -2.10 -27.34
N VAL A 474 -47.78 -2.24 -27.95
CA VAL A 474 -48.68 -1.11 -28.24
C VAL A 474 -49.16 -0.46 -26.93
N LEU A 475 -49.53 -1.23 -25.91
CA LEU A 475 -49.90 -0.71 -24.60
C LEU A 475 -48.71 0.00 -23.93
N ARG A 476 -47.52 -0.60 -23.95
CA ARG A 476 -46.29 0.01 -23.42
C ARG A 476 -46.01 1.35 -24.10
N GLY A 477 -46.08 1.40 -25.43
CA GLY A 477 -45.90 2.63 -26.20
C GLY A 477 -46.97 3.69 -25.89
N TYR A 478 -48.23 3.28 -25.74
CA TYR A 478 -49.35 4.17 -25.38
C TYR A 478 -49.14 4.85 -24.04
N LEU A 479 -48.72 4.10 -23.04
CA LEU A 479 -48.44 4.62 -21.70
C LEU A 479 -47.19 5.51 -21.66
N GLN A 480 -46.15 5.18 -22.42
CA GLN A 480 -44.94 6.01 -22.54
C GLN A 480 -45.20 7.38 -23.20
N HIS A 481 -46.17 7.45 -24.12
CA HIS A 481 -46.57 8.70 -24.80
C HIS A 481 -47.74 9.40 -24.10
N VAL A 482 -48.07 9.03 -22.86
CA VAL A 482 -49.13 9.65 -22.03
C VAL A 482 -50.46 9.72 -22.79
N GLY A 483 -50.80 8.64 -23.50
CA GLY A 483 -52.04 8.55 -24.28
C GLY A 483 -52.07 9.35 -25.60
N ASN A 484 -50.96 9.97 -26.02
CA ASN A 484 -50.90 10.66 -27.31
C ASN A 484 -50.88 9.69 -28.49
N LYS A 485 -52.07 9.35 -28.98
CA LYS A 485 -52.28 8.39 -30.07
C LYS A 485 -51.60 8.80 -31.38
N SER A 486 -51.45 10.09 -31.64
CA SER A 486 -50.79 10.58 -32.87
C SER A 486 -49.27 10.39 -32.80
N ALA A 487 -48.66 10.68 -31.65
CA ALA A 487 -47.23 10.45 -31.42
C ALA A 487 -46.91 8.94 -31.46
N LEU A 488 -47.76 8.13 -30.82
CA LEU A 488 -47.63 6.67 -30.82
C LEU A 488 -47.72 6.06 -32.23
N ALA A 489 -48.70 6.47 -33.04
CA ALA A 489 -48.84 5.97 -34.42
C ALA A 489 -47.58 6.26 -35.26
N SER A 490 -46.98 7.43 -35.06
CA SER A 490 -45.72 7.79 -35.72
C SER A 490 -44.54 6.97 -35.21
N HIS A 491 -44.46 6.71 -33.90
CA HIS A 491 -43.39 5.94 -33.27
C HIS A 491 -43.41 4.46 -33.68
N LEU A 492 -44.60 3.85 -33.75
CA LEU A 492 -44.77 2.45 -34.15
C LEU A 492 -44.84 2.26 -35.68
N HIS A 493 -44.70 3.33 -36.47
CA HIS A 493 -44.88 3.32 -37.93
C HIS A 493 -46.21 2.69 -38.38
N MET A 494 -47.29 2.92 -37.62
CA MET A 494 -48.61 2.35 -37.86
C MET A 494 -49.59 3.39 -38.40
N SER A 495 -50.52 2.97 -39.26
CA SER A 495 -51.64 3.83 -39.65
C SER A 495 -52.57 4.07 -38.46
N ARG A 496 -53.13 5.28 -38.34
CA ARG A 496 -54.06 5.64 -37.25
C ARG A 496 -55.24 4.65 -37.09
N PRO A 497 -55.90 4.18 -38.17
CA PRO A 497 -56.97 3.19 -38.04
C PRO A 497 -56.50 1.87 -37.40
N SER A 498 -55.30 1.41 -37.76
CA SER A 498 -54.72 0.17 -37.22
C SER A 498 -54.37 0.32 -35.74
N LEU A 499 -53.80 1.47 -35.35
CA LEU A 499 -53.52 1.75 -33.95
C LEU A 499 -54.82 1.79 -33.12
N TYR A 500 -55.87 2.45 -33.62
CA TYR A 500 -57.15 2.53 -32.90
C TYR A 500 -57.80 1.16 -32.75
N ALA A 501 -57.76 0.33 -33.79
CA ALA A 501 -58.25 -1.05 -33.72
C ALA A 501 -57.52 -1.85 -32.63
N LYS A 502 -56.19 -1.71 -32.53
CA LYS A 502 -55.40 -2.37 -31.48
C LYS A 502 -55.67 -1.84 -30.07
N LEU A 503 -55.80 -0.52 -29.90
CA LEU A 503 -56.16 0.06 -28.61
C LEU A 503 -57.55 -0.40 -28.16
N SER A 504 -58.53 -0.42 -29.06
CA SER A 504 -59.87 -0.97 -28.75
C SER A 504 -59.85 -2.47 -28.46
N ARG A 505 -58.96 -3.23 -29.11
CA ARG A 505 -58.75 -4.64 -28.79
C ARG A 505 -58.17 -4.83 -27.39
N ILE A 506 -57.21 -3.99 -26.99
CA ILE A 506 -56.64 -3.98 -25.64
C ILE A 506 -57.71 -3.66 -24.60
N GLU A 507 -58.54 -2.64 -24.82
CA GLU A 507 -59.69 -2.30 -23.95
C GLU A 507 -60.66 -3.47 -23.79
N GLN A 508 -60.95 -4.20 -24.88
CA GLN A 508 -61.83 -5.37 -24.86
C GLN A 508 -61.23 -6.56 -24.09
N ILE A 509 -59.93 -6.82 -24.25
CA ILE A 509 -59.26 -7.94 -23.58
C ILE A 509 -59.17 -7.67 -22.07
N LEU A 510 -58.76 -6.46 -21.70
CA LEU A 510 -58.52 -6.09 -20.31
C LEU A 510 -59.79 -5.67 -19.57
N GLY A 511 -60.87 -5.36 -20.29
CA GLY A 511 -62.13 -4.90 -19.70
C GLY A 511 -62.02 -3.50 -19.07
N VAL A 512 -61.11 -2.66 -19.56
CA VAL A 512 -60.84 -1.31 -19.03
C VAL A 512 -60.97 -0.23 -20.12
N ASP A 513 -61.12 1.02 -19.68
CA ASP A 513 -61.13 2.19 -20.56
C ASP A 513 -59.75 2.85 -20.55
N LEU A 514 -59.07 2.93 -21.71
CA LEU A 514 -57.74 3.53 -21.80
C LEU A 514 -57.77 5.07 -21.80
N SER A 515 -58.95 5.68 -21.67
CA SER A 515 -59.13 7.10 -21.37
C SER A 515 -59.34 7.40 -19.88
N ASP A 516 -59.59 6.38 -19.06
CA ASP A 516 -59.70 6.51 -17.61
C ASP A 516 -58.33 6.59 -16.94
N GLY A 517 -58.14 7.61 -16.10
CA GLY A 517 -56.86 7.89 -15.45
C GLY A 517 -56.45 6.82 -14.44
N GLU A 518 -57.40 6.21 -13.74
CA GLU A 518 -57.13 5.15 -12.76
C GLU A 518 -56.68 3.88 -13.48
N SER A 519 -57.42 3.46 -14.50
CA SER A 519 -57.11 2.31 -15.36
C SER A 519 -55.73 2.44 -16.02
N VAL A 520 -55.44 3.60 -16.62
CA VAL A 520 -54.14 3.89 -17.25
C VAL A 520 -53.00 3.83 -16.23
N THR A 521 -53.21 4.35 -15.02
CA THR A 521 -52.20 4.31 -13.94
C THR A 521 -51.97 2.88 -13.46
N SER A 522 -53.04 2.10 -13.27
CA SER A 522 -53.00 0.69 -12.87
C SER A 522 -52.16 -0.13 -13.84
N LEU A 523 -52.48 -0.02 -15.15
CA LEU A 523 -51.74 -0.70 -16.21
C LEU A 523 -50.29 -0.24 -16.32
N HIS A 524 -50.01 1.05 -16.07
CA HIS A 524 -48.65 1.57 -16.07
C HIS A 524 -47.83 0.95 -14.94
N VAL A 525 -48.39 0.87 -13.73
CA VAL A 525 -47.74 0.23 -12.58
C VAL A 525 -47.54 -1.27 -12.85
N ALA A 526 -48.55 -1.96 -13.38
CA ALA A 526 -48.46 -3.38 -13.74
C ALA A 526 -47.34 -3.65 -14.77
N LEU A 527 -47.21 -2.81 -15.80
CA LEU A 527 -46.14 -2.92 -16.79
C LEU A 527 -44.76 -2.65 -16.19
N LEU A 528 -44.63 -1.67 -15.29
CA LEU A 528 -43.37 -1.43 -14.58
C LEU A 528 -42.95 -2.62 -13.70
N ILE A 529 -43.90 -3.30 -13.07
CA ILE A 529 -43.64 -4.53 -12.30
C ILE A 529 -43.19 -5.65 -13.24
N LEU A 530 -43.87 -5.85 -14.38
CA LEU A 530 -43.54 -6.87 -15.37
C LEU A 530 -42.13 -6.65 -15.96
N ASP A 531 -41.80 -5.40 -16.34
CA ASP A 531 -40.51 -5.01 -16.93
C ASP A 531 -39.36 -5.11 -15.91
N GLY A 532 -39.64 -4.88 -14.62
CA GLY A 532 -38.67 -5.06 -13.54
C GLY A 532 -38.23 -6.52 -13.36
N ARG A 533 -39.02 -7.49 -13.82
CA ARG A 533 -38.68 -8.93 -13.75
C ARG A 533 -37.77 -9.36 -14.90
N SER A 534 -38.00 -8.84 -16.11
CA SER A 534 -37.23 -9.22 -17.30
C SER A 534 -35.79 -8.70 -17.29
N GLN A 535 -35.50 -7.58 -16.60
CA GLN A 535 -34.12 -7.11 -16.41
C GLN A 535 -33.31 -7.91 -15.37
N GLY A 536 -33.96 -8.68 -14.49
CA GLY A 536 -33.28 -9.52 -13.49
C GLY A 536 -32.80 -10.89 -14.00
N VAL A 537 -33.31 -11.36 -15.14
CA VAL A 537 -33.02 -12.70 -15.69
C VAL A 537 -31.87 -12.68 -16.72
N ALA A 538 -31.39 -11.51 -17.14
CA ALA A 538 -30.27 -11.36 -18.06
C ALA A 538 -28.88 -11.42 -17.38
N SER A 539 -28.82 -11.67 -16.06
CA SER A 539 -27.59 -11.70 -15.25
C SER A 539 -27.30 -13.06 -14.61
N THR A 540 -27.91 -14.13 -15.11
CA THR A 540 -27.54 -15.53 -14.87
C THR A 540 -27.29 -16.19 -16.20
#